data_AF-A0A1I9HZT2-F1
#
_entry.id   AF-A0A1I9HZT2-F1
#
_cell.length_a   1.000
_cell.length_b   1.000
_cell.length_c   1.000
_cell.angle_alpha   90.00
_cell.angle_beta   90.00
_cell.angle_gamma   90.00
#
_symmetry.space_group_name_H-M   'P 1'
#
loop_
_entity.id
_entity.type
_entity.pdbx_description
1 polymer ?
#
loop_
_entity_poly.entity_id
_entity_poly.type
_entity_poly.pdbx_seq_one_letter_code
_entity_poly.pdbx_strand_id
1 'polypeptide(L)'
;MNHFGCLVVYFLVAVASIQAILEQSRFNPKLLELSKTVHSTCLSRSGTDEKSIKKVIDGEFTDEPKIKVYMRCILTESGVITDEKGLNVELATQLLPP
;
A
#
# COMPACT_ATOMS: atom_id res chain seq x y z
N MET A 1 12.82 36.51 18.98
CA MET A 1 12.14 35.28 18.54
C MET A 1 12.93 34.11 19.13
N ASN A 2 12.46 33.54 20.25
CA ASN A 2 13.28 32.72 21.14
C ASN A 2 13.73 31.42 20.47
N HIS A 3 15.05 31.17 20.50
CA HIS A 3 15.72 29.95 20.04
C HIS A 3 15.04 28.66 20.54
N PHE A 4 14.48 28.71 21.76
CA PHE A 4 13.73 27.61 22.36
C PHE A 4 12.45 27.26 21.59
N GLY A 5 11.76 28.25 21.02
CA GLY A 5 10.56 28.03 20.20
C GLY A 5 10.86 27.29 18.89
N CYS A 6 11.98 27.62 18.23
CA CYS A 6 12.40 26.92 17.01
C CYS A 6 12.77 25.45 17.29
N LEU A 7 13.43 25.16 18.42
CA LEU A 7 13.80 23.79 18.78
C LEU A 7 12.57 22.91 19.03
N VAL A 8 11.56 23.44 19.72
CA VAL A 8 10.31 22.72 19.97
C VAL A 8 9.54 22.45 18.67
N VAL A 9 9.47 23.44 17.76
CA VAL A 9 8.81 23.25 16.46
C VAL A 9 9.55 22.22 15.59
N TYR A 10 10.88 22.27 15.56
CA TYR A 10 11.68 21.27 14.83
C TYR A 10 11.46 19.85 15.36
N PHE A 11 11.42 19.69 16.68
CA PHE A 11 11.18 18.39 17.32
C PHE A 11 9.77 17.86 17.02
N LEU A 12 8.75 18.72 17.07
CA LEU A 12 7.37 18.32 16.75
C LEU A 12 7.20 17.94 15.28
N VAL A 13 7.83 18.66 14.35
CA VAL A 13 7.81 18.34 12.91
C VAL A 13 8.54 17.02 12.63
N ALA A 14 9.68 16.78 13.29
CA ALA A 14 10.41 15.52 13.17
C ALA A 14 9.58 14.32 13.66
N VAL A 15 8.90 14.45 14.80
CA VAL A 15 8.03 13.38 15.34
C VAL A 15 6.81 13.14 14.46
N ALA A 16 6.16 14.19 13.94
CA ALA A 16 5.03 14.05 13.03
C ALA A 16 5.39 13.37 11.70
N SER A 17 6.62 13.57 11.22
CA SER A 17 7.13 12.93 10.00
C SER A 17 7.31 11.42 10.13
N ILE A 18 7.46 10.91 11.36
CA ILE A 18 7.70 9.49 11.63
C ILE A 18 6.38 8.68 11.68
N GLN A 19 5.23 9.33 11.93
CA GLN A 19 3.99 8.63 12.29
C GLN A 19 3.01 8.34 11.13
N ALA A 20 3.31 8.74 9.89
CA ALA A 20 2.35 8.68 8.79
C ALA A 20 2.64 7.62 7.71
N ILE A 21 3.61 6.74 7.92
CA ILE A 21 3.86 5.59 7.05
C ILE A 21 3.30 4.39 7.81
N LEU A 22 2.34 3.66 7.23
CA LEU A 22 1.91 2.36 7.75
C LEU A 22 3.17 1.57 8.11
N GLU A 23 3.49 1.43 9.40
CA GLU A 23 4.74 0.79 9.76
C GLU A 23 4.66 -0.64 9.24
N GLN A 24 5.55 -1.01 8.32
CA GLN A 24 5.64 -2.40 7.83
C GLN A 24 5.86 -3.39 9.00
N SER A 25 6.29 -2.90 10.18
CA SER A 25 6.36 -3.63 11.44
C SER A 25 5.02 -4.26 11.87
N ARG A 26 3.88 -3.70 11.43
CA ARG A 26 2.52 -4.20 11.71
C ARG A 26 2.12 -5.35 10.78
N PHE A 27 2.85 -5.58 9.69
CA PHE A 27 2.49 -6.61 8.71
C PHE A 27 3.04 -7.96 9.12
N ASN A 28 2.19 -8.99 9.10
CA ASN A 28 2.65 -10.35 9.36
C ASN A 28 3.57 -10.84 8.21
N PRO A 29 4.45 -11.83 8.45
CA PRO A 29 5.38 -12.33 7.43
C PRO A 29 4.70 -12.87 6.17
N LYS A 30 3.51 -13.48 6.31
CA LYS A 30 2.73 -14.03 5.18
C LYS A 30 2.29 -12.92 4.23
N LEU A 31 1.81 -11.78 4.77
CA LEU A 31 1.42 -10.61 3.97
C LEU A 31 2.64 -10.01 3.27
N LEU A 32 3.78 -9.88 3.96
CA LEU A 32 5.00 -9.32 3.37
C LEU A 32 5.51 -10.16 2.19
N GLU A 33 5.58 -11.47 2.34
CA GLU A 33 6.04 -12.37 1.28
C GLU A 33 5.05 -12.42 0.10
N LEU A 34 3.74 -12.43 0.39
CA LEU A 34 2.71 -12.35 -0.64
C LEU A 34 2.81 -11.02 -1.41
N SER A 35 3.01 -9.91 -0.71
CA SER A 35 3.04 -8.57 -1.31
C SER A 35 4.13 -8.42 -2.37
N LYS A 36 5.34 -8.97 -2.12
CA LYS A 36 6.47 -8.93 -3.07
C LYS A 36 6.15 -9.74 -4.34
N THR A 37 5.65 -10.97 -4.14
CA THR A 37 5.33 -11.88 -5.25
C THR A 37 4.21 -11.31 -6.12
N VAL A 38 3.13 -10.84 -5.49
CA VAL A 38 1.98 -10.27 -6.19
C VAL A 38 2.35 -8.94 -6.88
N HIS A 39 3.11 -8.06 -6.21
CA HIS A 39 3.56 -6.81 -6.82
C HIS A 39 4.37 -7.05 -8.10
N SER A 40 5.40 -7.91 -8.04
CA SER A 40 6.24 -8.20 -9.22
C SER A 40 5.45 -8.80 -10.39
N THR A 41 4.55 -9.75 -10.09
CA THR A 41 3.65 -10.36 -11.07
C THR A 41 2.72 -9.33 -11.71
N CYS A 42 2.08 -8.49 -10.90
CA CYS A 42 1.07 -7.55 -11.36
C CYS A 42 1.68 -6.32 -12.05
N LEU A 43 2.87 -5.88 -11.66
CA LEU A 43 3.61 -4.84 -12.38
C LEU A 43 3.89 -5.30 -13.81
N SER A 44 4.41 -6.52 -13.97
CA SER A 44 4.67 -7.11 -15.28
C SER A 44 3.39 -7.28 -16.13
N ARG A 45 2.32 -7.82 -15.54
CA ARG A 45 1.06 -8.10 -16.27
C ARG A 45 0.29 -6.85 -16.67
N SER A 46 0.27 -5.83 -15.82
CA SER A 46 -0.51 -4.61 -16.07
C SER A 46 0.17 -3.65 -17.05
N GLY A 47 1.50 -3.69 -17.14
CA GLY A 47 2.29 -2.74 -17.92
C GLY A 47 2.18 -1.30 -17.40
N THR A 48 1.78 -1.12 -16.12
CA THR A 48 1.87 0.15 -15.40
C THR A 48 3.31 0.43 -14.96
N ASP A 49 3.54 1.57 -14.30
CA ASP A 49 4.84 1.99 -13.82
C ASP A 49 4.79 2.33 -12.32
N GLU A 50 5.97 2.33 -11.67
CA GLU A 50 6.10 2.59 -10.23
C GLU A 50 5.61 3.98 -9.81
N LYS A 51 5.68 4.97 -10.70
CA LYS A 51 5.21 6.33 -10.41
C LYS A 51 3.67 6.34 -10.35
N SER A 52 3.00 5.59 -11.22
CA SER A 52 1.54 5.40 -11.19
C SER A 52 1.10 4.62 -9.95
N ILE A 53 1.85 3.60 -9.53
CA ILE A 53 1.61 2.86 -8.28
C ILE A 53 1.78 3.77 -7.06
N LYS A 54 2.86 4.55 -7.03
CA LYS A 54 3.13 5.49 -5.93
C LYS A 54 2.00 6.50 -5.74
N LYS A 55 1.43 7.05 -6.83
CA LYS A 55 0.25 7.92 -6.74
C LYS A 55 -0.90 7.26 -6.01
N VAL A 56 -1.20 6.00 -6.31
CA VAL A 56 -2.27 5.24 -5.63
C VAL A 56 -1.94 5.03 -4.15
N ILE A 57 -0.68 4.72 -3.81
CA ILE A 57 -0.21 4.60 -2.42
C ILE A 57 -0.38 5.94 -1.68
N ASP A 58 -0.10 7.05 -2.36
CA ASP A 58 -0.24 8.41 -1.84
C ASP A 58 -1.72 8.89 -1.82
N GLY A 59 -2.68 8.04 -2.23
CA GLY A 59 -4.11 8.32 -2.21
C GLY A 59 -4.66 9.02 -3.46
N GLU A 60 -3.84 9.21 -4.49
CA GLU A 60 -4.23 9.77 -5.79
C GLU A 60 -4.73 8.68 -6.74
N PHE A 61 -6.06 8.49 -6.80
CA PHE A 61 -6.69 7.57 -7.74
C PHE A 61 -7.04 8.28 -9.05
N THR A 62 -6.48 7.78 -10.15
CA THR A 62 -6.78 8.28 -11.51
C THR A 62 -7.61 7.25 -12.28
N ASP A 63 -8.21 7.66 -13.40
CA ASP A 63 -9.00 6.76 -14.25
C ASP A 63 -8.16 5.91 -15.22
N GLU A 64 -6.84 5.85 -15.01
CA GLU A 64 -5.91 5.22 -15.94
C GLU A 64 -6.15 3.69 -16.04
N PRO A 65 -6.27 3.12 -17.26
CA PRO A 65 -6.61 1.70 -17.42
C PRO A 65 -5.60 0.72 -16.83
N LYS A 66 -4.30 0.94 -17.00
CA LYS A 66 -3.26 0.00 -16.56
C LYS A 66 -3.17 -0.09 -15.03
N ILE A 67 -3.31 1.01 -14.31
CA ILE A 67 -3.30 0.98 -12.84
C ILE A 67 -4.52 0.24 -12.28
N LYS A 68 -5.69 0.31 -12.95
CA LYS A 68 -6.84 -0.52 -12.57
C LYS A 68 -6.60 -2.00 -12.81
N VAL A 69 -5.94 -2.35 -13.92
CA VAL A 69 -5.52 -3.74 -14.19
C VAL A 69 -4.56 -4.22 -13.11
N TYR A 70 -3.61 -3.38 -12.68
CA TYR A 70 -2.70 -3.68 -11.58
C TYR A 70 -3.44 -3.95 -10.26
N MET A 71 -4.37 -3.08 -9.87
CA MET A 71 -5.16 -3.24 -8.62
C MET A 71 -6.02 -4.49 -8.65
N ARG A 72 -6.68 -4.78 -9.78
CA ARG A 72 -7.45 -6.01 -9.94
C ARG A 72 -6.56 -7.25 -9.87
N CYS A 73 -5.39 -7.20 -10.50
CA CYS A 73 -4.41 -8.28 -10.45
C CYS A 73 -4.00 -8.56 -9.00
N ILE A 74 -3.71 -7.53 -8.19
CA ILE A 74 -3.35 -7.73 -6.77
C ILE A 74 -4.43 -8.53 -6.04
N LEU A 75 -5.69 -8.13 -6.19
CA LEU A 75 -6.81 -8.76 -5.48
C LEU A 75 -7.08 -10.19 -5.96
N THR A 76 -6.82 -10.47 -7.24
CA THR A 76 -7.02 -11.81 -7.83
C THR A 76 -5.87 -12.74 -7.46
N GLU A 77 -4.61 -12.30 -7.63
CA GLU A 77 -3.42 -13.11 -7.33
C GLU A 77 -3.21 -13.33 -5.83
N SER A 78 -3.73 -12.44 -4.98
CA SER A 78 -3.77 -12.67 -3.53
C SER A 78 -4.86 -13.67 -3.10
N GLY A 79 -5.77 -14.05 -4.00
CA GLY A 79 -6.92 -14.90 -3.72
C GLY A 79 -8.07 -14.21 -2.97
N VAL A 80 -7.96 -12.90 -2.72
CA VAL A 80 -9.00 -12.10 -2.04
C VAL A 80 -10.25 -11.99 -2.90
N ILE A 81 -10.08 -11.87 -4.22
CA ILE A 81 -11.18 -11.92 -5.19
C ILE A 81 -11.01 -13.18 -6.03
N THR A 82 -12.11 -13.91 -6.21
CA THR A 82 -12.21 -15.06 -7.12
C THR A 82 -12.62 -14.62 -8.53
N ASP A 83 -12.41 -15.46 -9.53
CA ASP A 83 -12.77 -15.16 -10.93
C ASP A 83 -14.29 -14.88 -11.13
N GLU A 84 -15.13 -15.41 -10.25
CA GLU A 84 -16.58 -15.12 -10.19
C GLU A 84 -16.91 -13.77 -9.54
N LYS A 85 -15.90 -12.93 -9.26
CA LYS A 85 -15.99 -11.65 -8.52
C LYS A 85 -16.45 -11.79 -7.06
N GLY A 86 -16.42 -12.99 -6.50
CA GLY A 86 -16.69 -13.21 -5.08
C GLY A 86 -15.53 -12.75 -4.21
N LEU A 87 -15.83 -12.00 -3.15
CA LEU A 87 -14.85 -11.58 -2.12
C LEU A 87 -14.68 -12.70 -1.09
N ASN A 88 -13.47 -13.20 -0.93
CA ASN A 88 -13.10 -14.10 0.16
C ASN A 88 -12.83 -13.29 1.44
N VAL A 89 -13.89 -13.01 2.19
CA VAL A 89 -13.83 -12.20 3.42
C VAL A 89 -12.90 -12.82 4.45
N GLU A 90 -12.93 -14.16 4.59
CA GLU A 90 -12.06 -14.90 5.52
C GLU A 90 -10.58 -14.62 5.24
N LEU A 91 -10.18 -14.73 3.97
CA LEU A 91 -8.80 -14.49 3.56
C LEU A 91 -8.44 -13.00 3.65
N ALA A 92 -9.35 -12.10 3.27
CA ALA A 92 -9.15 -10.67 3.39
C ALA A 92 -8.83 -10.30 4.84
N THR A 93 -9.61 -10.79 5.81
CA THR A 93 -9.39 -10.52 7.24
C THR A 93 -8.06 -11.08 7.75
N GLN A 94 -7.61 -12.24 7.28
CA GLN A 94 -6.30 -12.81 7.67
C GLN A 94 -5.11 -12.01 7.12
N LEU A 95 -5.31 -11.30 6.02
CA LEU A 95 -4.28 -10.47 5.39
C LEU A 95 -4.30 -9.03 5.92
N LEU A 96 -5.30 -8.64 6.69
CA LEU A 96 -5.30 -7.32 7.33
C LEU A 96 -4.26 -7.29 8.46
N PRO A 97 -3.46 -6.23 8.54
CA PRO A 97 -2.64 -5.94 9.71
C PRO A 97 -3.54 -5.75 10.95
N PRO A 98 -3.05 -6.09 12.17
CA PRO A 98 -3.75 -5.77 13.41
C PRO A 98 -3.85 -4.25 13.65
#